data_AF-A0A3Q4AEP6-F1
#
_entry.id   AF-A0A3Q4AEP6-F1
#
_cell.length_a   1.000
_cell.length_b   1.000
_cell.length_c   1.000
_cell.angle_alpha   90.00
_cell.angle_beta   90.00
_cell.angle_gamma   90.00
#
_symmetry.space_group_name_H-M   'P 1'
#
loop_
_entity.id
_entity.type
_entity.pdbx_description
1 polymer ?
#
loop_
_entity_poly.entity_id
_entity_poly.type
_entity_poly.pdbx_seq_one_letter_code
_entity_poly.pdbx_strand_id
1 'polypeptide(L)' 'ISSLGEICEESVIELSKRASGQAFEVILKPPTFDGGPELKATTPPRVKPSLEEIQKKLDAAQERRKCQEAELLKHLAEQI' A
#
# COMPACT_ATOMS: atom_id res chain seq x y z
N ILE A 1 18.34 46.87 -2.60
CA ILE A 1 19.22 45.83 -3.17
C ILE A 1 18.50 44.52 -2.90
N SER A 2 18.09 43.87 -3.98
CA SER A 2 17.23 42.69 -4.00
C SER A 2 17.75 41.59 -3.08
N SER A 3 16.81 40.91 -2.41
CA SER A 3 17.01 39.70 -1.62
C SER A 3 18.07 38.80 -2.26
N LEU A 4 19.23 38.69 -1.61
CA LEU A 4 20.15 37.58 -1.84
C LEU A 4 19.43 36.35 -1.30
N GLY A 5 18.55 35.80 -2.14
CA GLY A 5 17.90 34.53 -1.89
C GLY A 5 18.98 33.54 -1.51
N GLU A 6 18.78 32.90 -0.36
CA GLU A 6 19.63 31.85 0.18
C GLU A 6 20.09 30.93 -0.95
N ILE A 7 21.37 31.02 -1.31
CA ILE A 7 22.01 29.97 -2.08
C ILE A 7 22.07 28.79 -1.11
N CYS A 8 21.06 27.92 -1.21
CA CYS A 8 21.01 26.69 -0.45
C CYS A 8 22.24 25.88 -0.85
N GLU A 9 23.07 25.60 0.14
CA GLU A 9 24.25 24.74 0.02
C GLU A 9 23.78 23.37 -0.48
N GLU A 10 24.18 22.98 -1.69
CA GLU A 10 23.85 21.65 -2.21
C GLU A 10 24.53 20.61 -1.31
N SER A 11 23.77 19.64 -0.82
CA SER A 11 24.33 18.53 -0.05
C SER A 11 24.14 17.21 -0.78
N VAL A 12 25.22 16.43 -0.82
CA VAL A 12 25.26 15.13 -1.49
C VAL A 12 25.48 14.06 -0.42
N ILE A 13 24.53 13.13 -0.29
CA ILE A 13 24.59 12.01 0.64
C ILE A 13 24.89 10.73 -0.15
N GLU A 14 26.06 10.15 0.06
CA GLU A 14 26.41 8.86 -0.58
C GLU A 14 25.61 7.72 0.04
N LEU A 15 24.88 6.95 -0.78
CA LEU A 15 24.03 5.85 -0.31
C LEU A 15 24.72 4.50 -0.45
N SER A 16 25.30 4.22 -1.62
CA SER A 16 26.03 2.98 -1.84
C SER A 16 26.93 3.02 -3.06
N LYS A 17 28.01 2.23 -3.01
CA LYS A 17 28.91 2.00 -4.14
C LYS A 17 29.09 0.50 -4.34
N ARG A 18 28.96 0.06 -5.59
CA ARG A 18 29.09 -1.34 -6.02
C ARG A 18 29.89 -1.40 -7.31
N ALA A 19 30.35 -2.59 -7.72
CA ALA A 19 31.08 -2.76 -8.97
C ALA A 19 30.27 -2.27 -10.20
N SER A 20 28.94 -2.32 -10.13
CA SER A 20 28.04 -1.86 -11.18
C SER A 20 27.78 -0.35 -11.18
N GLY A 21 28.26 0.41 -10.19
CA GLY A 21 28.05 1.86 -10.11
C GLY A 21 27.87 2.40 -8.69
N GLN A 22 27.36 3.63 -8.60
CA GLN A 22 27.19 4.37 -7.36
C GLN A 22 25.79 4.99 -7.28
N ALA A 23 25.24 5.08 -6.06
CA ALA A 23 23.99 5.74 -5.74
C ALA A 23 24.21 6.80 -4.66
N PHE A 24 23.58 7.95 -4.81
CA PHE A 24 23.64 9.09 -3.90
C PHE A 24 22.33 9.88 -3.96
N GLU A 25 22.02 10.59 -2.89
CA GLU A 25 20.89 11.54 -2.80
C GLU A 25 21.43 12.96 -2.91
N VAL A 26 20.79 13.80 -3.73
CA VAL A 26 21.14 15.21 -3.90
C VAL A 26 20.01 16.06 -3.34
N ILE A 27 20.33 16.87 -2.33
CA ILE A 27 19.39 17.79 -1.71
C ILE A 27 19.78 19.20 -2.13
N LEU A 28 19.02 19.76 -3.08
CA LEU A 28 19.20 21.13 -3.57
C LEU A 28 18.68 22.18 -2.58
N LYS A 29 17.70 21.78 -1.78
CA LYS A 29 17.12 22.57 -0.70
C LYS A 29 16.70 21.62 0.41
N PRO A 30 17.16 21.81 1.66
CA PRO A 30 16.73 20.97 2.77
C PRO A 30 15.21 21.07 2.96
N PRO A 31 14.55 20.01 3.44
CA PRO A 31 13.12 20.05 3.71
C PRO A 31 12.83 21.21 4.68
N THR A 32 11.83 22.03 4.36
CA THR A 32 11.43 23.18 5.19
C THR A 32 10.72 22.76 6.48
N PHE A 33 10.41 21.47 6.60
CA PHE A 33 9.76 20.85 7.75
C PHE A 33 10.55 19.57 8.07
N ASP A 34 11.04 19.48 9.29
CA ASP A 34 11.88 18.36 9.78
C ASP A 34 11.05 17.10 10.11
N GLY A 35 9.72 17.17 9.93
CA GLY A 35 8.83 16.05 10.10
C GLY A 35 8.53 15.35 8.77
N GLY A 36 8.42 14.02 8.81
CA GLY A 36 7.87 13.25 7.68
C GLY A 36 6.46 13.72 7.30
N PRO A 37 5.88 13.17 6.22
CA PRO A 37 4.54 13.55 5.78
C PRO A 37 3.56 13.51 6.97
N GLU A 38 2.99 14.66 7.37
CA GLU A 38 1.82 14.72 8.27
C GLU A 38 0.58 14.22 7.52
N LEU A 39 0.67 13.05 6.88
CA LEU A 39 -0.51 12.29 6.58
C LEU A 39 -0.99 11.77 7.93
N LYS A 40 -1.85 12.56 8.59
CA LYS A 40 -2.75 12.05 9.62
C LYS A 40 -3.60 10.99 8.95
N ALA A 41 -3.07 9.78 8.82
CA ALA A 41 -3.83 8.61 8.49
C ALA A 41 -4.83 8.47 9.65
N THR A 42 -6.03 9.04 9.45
CA THR A 42 -7.14 8.94 10.40
C THR A 42 -7.59 7.49 10.56
N THR A 43 -7.10 6.61 9.69
CA THR A 43 -7.30 5.17 9.79
C THR A 43 -6.03 4.51 10.32
N PRO A 44 -6.14 3.64 11.35
CA PRO A 44 -5.02 2.83 11.77
C PRO A 44 -4.53 1.98 10.59
N PRO A 45 -3.23 1.65 10.53
CA PRO A 45 -2.70 0.75 9.51
C PRO A 45 -3.54 -0.52 9.45
N ARG A 46 -4.06 -0.85 8.26
CA ARG A 46 -4.84 -2.08 8.10
C ARG A 46 -3.94 -3.27 8.38
N VAL A 47 -4.37 -4.11 9.32
CA VAL A 47 -3.72 -5.41 9.56
C VAL A 47 -3.89 -6.25 8.29
N LYS A 48 -2.79 -6.79 7.78
CA LYS A 48 -2.83 -7.71 6.65
C LYS A 48 -3.49 -9.01 7.12
N PRO A 49 -4.51 -9.52 6.42
CA PRO A 49 -5.17 -10.74 6.84
C PRO A 49 -4.22 -11.94 6.76
N SER A 50 -4.39 -12.90 7.65
CA SER A 50 -3.64 -14.15 7.62
C SER A 50 -4.13 -15.05 6.47
N LEU A 51 -3.32 -16.05 6.10
CA LEU A 51 -3.72 -17.04 5.10
C LEU A 51 -5.02 -17.76 5.49
N GLU A 52 -5.19 -18.07 6.78
CA GLU A 52 -6.38 -18.75 7.31
C GLU A 52 -7.64 -17.86 7.17
N GLU A 53 -7.54 -16.58 7.48
CA GLU A 53 -8.65 -15.63 7.34
C GLU A 53 -9.07 -15.45 5.88
N ILE A 54 -8.10 -15.45 4.97
CA ILE A 54 -8.34 -15.41 3.52
C ILE A 54 -9.08 -16.69 3.11
N GLN A 55 -8.56 -17.86 3.51
CA GLN A 55 -9.16 -19.15 3.15
C GLN A 55 -10.59 -19.27 3.68
N LYS A 56 -10.83 -18.90 4.94
CA LYS A 56 -12.16 -18.89 5.55
C LYS A 56 -13.17 -18.03 4.76
N LYS A 57 -12.74 -16.87 4.27
CA LYS A 57 -13.59 -15.99 3.44
C LYS A 57 -13.88 -16.60 2.06
N LEU A 58 -12.90 -17.27 1.46
CA LEU A 58 -13.06 -17.98 0.19
C LEU A 58 -14.04 -19.15 0.33
N ASP A 59 -13.88 -19.97 1.37
CA ASP A 59 -14.74 -21.13 1.64
C ASP A 59 -16.18 -20.70 1.91
N ALA A 60 -16.37 -19.64 2.70
CA ALA A 60 -17.70 -19.09 2.94
C ALA A 60 -18.36 -18.58 1.65
N ALA A 61 -17.59 -18.00 0.72
CA ALA A 61 -18.11 -17.59 -0.58
C ALA A 61 -18.44 -18.77 -1.48
N GLN A 62 -17.64 -19.84 -1.42
CA GLN A 62 -17.92 -21.08 -2.14
C GLN A 62 -19.19 -21.76 -1.64
N GLU A 63 -19.38 -21.82 -0.32
CA GLU A 63 -20.56 -22.46 0.24
C GLU A 63 -21.84 -21.72 -0.15
N ARG A 64 -21.82 -20.38 -0.12
CA ARG A 64 -22.95 -19.57 -0.62
C ARG A 64 -23.30 -19.89 -2.08
N ARG A 65 -22.31 -20.10 -2.95
CA ARG A 65 -22.56 -20.50 -4.35
C ARG A 65 -23.23 -21.87 -4.44
N LYS A 66 -22.71 -22.85 -3.70
CA LYS A 66 -23.27 -24.21 -3.66
C LYS A 66 -24.71 -24.23 -3.13
N CYS A 67 -25.00 -23.47 -2.06
CA CYS A 67 -26.36 -23.37 -1.53
C CYS A 67 -27.32 -22.80 -2.57
N GLN A 68 -26.94 -21.72 -3.26
CA GLN A 68 -27.78 -21.12 -4.31
C GLN A 68 -28.03 -22.08 -5.48
N GLU A 69 -27.00 -22.83 -5.89
CA GLU A 69 -27.13 -23.85 -6.94
C GLU A 69 -28.07 -24.99 -6.51
N ALA A 70 -27.94 -25.47 -5.27
CA ALA A 70 -28.79 -26.51 -4.72
C ALA A 70 -30.26 -26.07 -4.61
N GLU A 71 -30.52 -24.83 -4.18
CA GLU A 71 -31.87 -24.26 -4.12
C GLU A 71 -32.49 -24.17 -5.52
N LEU A 72 -31.73 -23.73 -6.52
CA LEU A 72 -32.19 -23.69 -7.91
C LEU A 72 -32.55 -25.09 -8.42
N LEU A 73 -31.67 -26.08 -8.20
CA LEU A 73 -31.91 -27.46 -8.62
C LEU A 73 -33.14 -28.05 -7.93
N LYS A 74 -33.35 -27.75 -6.65
CA LYS A 74 -34.54 -28.17 -5.91
C LYS A 74 -35.81 -27.58 -6.52
N HIS A 75 -35.86 -26.28 -6.77
CA HIS A 75 -37.04 -25.65 -7.39
C HIS A 75 -37.32 -26.21 -8.79
N LEU A 76 -36.28 -26.48 -9.58
CA LEU A 76 -36.44 -27.11 -10.89
C LEU A 76 -37.02 -28.51 -10.78
N ALA A 77 -36.54 -29.32 -9.83
CA ALA A 77 -37.04 -30.67 -9.58
C ALA A 77 -38.51 -30.68 -9.09
N GLU A 78 -38.95 -29.65 -8.37
CA GLU A 78 -40.32 -29.50 -7.91
C GLU A 78 -41.30 -29.05 -9.02
N GLN A 79 -40.80 -28.55 -10.15
CA GLN A 79 -41.62 -28.12 -11.30
C GLN A 79 -41.80 -29.20 -12.39
N ILE A 80 -41.16 -30.37 -12.22
CA ILE A 80 -41.27 -31.53 -13.14
C ILE A 80 -42.33 -32.50 -12.62
#